data_AF-A0A7D3WQS3-F1
#
_entry.id   AF-A0A7D3WQS3-F1
#
_cell.length_a   1.000
_cell.length_b   1.000
_cell.length_c   1.000
_cell.angle_alpha   90.00
_cell.angle_beta   90.00
_cell.angle_gamma   90.00
#
_symmetry.space_group_name_H-M   'P 1'
#
loop_
_entity.id
_entity.type
_entity.pdbx_description
1 polymer ?
#
loop_
_entity_poly.entity_id
_entity_poly.type
_entity_poly.pdbx_seq_one_letter_code
_entity_poly.pdbx_strand_id
1 'polypeptide(L)' 'MPRGACFADLEEARLELAEYLDLYYNTQRLHSALGYCTPLEIELHYRFNLP' A
#
# COMPACT_ATOMS: atom_id res chain seq x y z
N MET A 1 12.56 1.69 2.21
CA MET A 1 12.61 2.87 3.12
C MET A 1 13.53 2.67 4.33
N PRO A 2 14.82 3.02 4.20
CA PRO A 2 15.68 3.25 5.35
C PRO A 2 15.06 4.36 6.23
N ARG A 3 14.75 4.05 7.49
CA ARG A 3 14.18 5.02 8.43
C ARG A 3 15.21 6.12 8.69
N GLY A 4 14.95 7.34 8.20
CA GLY A 4 15.77 8.52 8.45
C GLY A 4 16.68 8.98 7.30
N ALA A 5 16.57 8.41 6.10
CA ALA A 5 17.26 8.93 4.92
C ALA A 5 16.46 10.08 4.26
N CYS A 6 17.16 11.08 3.75
CA CYS A 6 16.58 12.06 2.83
C CYS A 6 16.61 11.50 1.41
N PHE A 7 15.54 11.73 0.64
CA PHE A 7 15.57 11.50 -0.81
C PHE A 7 16.48 12.55 -1.46
N ALA A 8 17.23 12.14 -2.48
CA ALA A 8 18.11 13.00 -3.26
C ALA A 8 17.30 14.00 -4.10
N ASP A 9 16.17 13.55 -4.66
CA ASP A 9 15.24 14.38 -5.43
C ASP A 9 13.78 13.88 -5.34
N LEU A 10 12.88 14.57 -6.04
CA LEU A 10 11.46 14.24 -6.07
C LEU A 10 11.17 12.90 -6.78
N GLU A 11 11.99 12.52 -7.76
CA GLU A 11 11.75 11.31 -8.55
C GLU A 11 12.12 10.07 -7.74
N GLU A 12 13.21 10.10 -6.98
CA GLU A 12 13.55 9.04 -6.02
C GLU A 12 12.45 8.87 -4.96
N ALA A 13 11.94 9.98 -4.41
CA ALA A 13 10.85 9.94 -3.45
C ALA A 13 9.57 9.32 -4.03
N ARG A 14 9.25 9.62 -5.30
CA ARG A 14 8.10 9.05 -6.01
C ARG A 14 8.27 7.56 -6.24
N LEU A 15 9.46 7.12 -6.66
CA LEU A 15 9.76 5.71 -6.90
C LEU A 15 9.62 4.89 -5.61
N GLU A 16 10.27 5.33 -4.53
CA GLU A 16 10.19 4.67 -3.22
C GLU A 16 8.75 4.65 -2.68
N LEU A 17 7.98 5.72 -2.90
CA LEU A 17 6.57 5.75 -2.51
C LEU A 17 5.74 4.75 -3.33
N ALA A 18 5.95 4.68 -4.65
CA ALA A 18 5.25 3.74 -5.51
C ALA A 18 5.54 2.30 -5.09
N GLU A 19 6.81 1.95 -4.88
CA GLU A 19 7.21 0.63 -4.38
C GLU A 19 6.59 0.31 -3.02
N TYR A 20 6.59 1.28 -2.09
CA TYR A 20 5.94 1.10 -0.79
C TYR A 20 4.44 0.84 -0.93
N LEU A 21 3.75 1.59 -1.80
CA LEU A 21 2.33 1.43 -2.02
C LEU A 21 2.00 0.06 -2.62
N ASP A 22 2.72 -0.35 -3.66
CA ASP A 22 2.44 -1.59 -4.40
C ASP A 22 2.86 -2.84 -3.63
N LEU A 23 4.07 -2.84 -3.06
CA LEU A 23 4.65 -4.04 -2.46
C LEU A 23 4.22 -4.27 -1.02
N TYR A 24 3.82 -3.22 -0.29
CA TYR A 24 3.51 -3.32 1.12
C TYR A 24 2.14 -2.76 1.48
N TYR A 25 1.85 -1.50 1.17
CA TYR A 25 0.63 -0.85 1.65
C TYR A 25 -0.63 -1.54 1.11
N ASN A 26 -0.70 -1.77 -0.19
CA ASN A 26 -1.87 -2.36 -0.84
C ASN A 26 -2.00 -3.87 -0.59
N THR A 27 -0.87 -4.57 -0.41
CA THR A 27 -0.82 -6.05 -0.47
C THR A 27 -0.52 -6.74 0.87
N GLN A 28 0.04 -6.04 1.86
CA GLN A 28 0.49 -6.66 3.12
C GLN A 28 0.05 -5.90 4.37
N ARG A 29 -0.12 -4.58 4.29
CA ARG A 29 -0.47 -3.76 5.45
C ARG A 29 -1.92 -4.01 5.85
N LEU A 30 -2.13 -4.45 7.09
CA LEU A 30 -3.47 -4.64 7.65
C LEU A 30 -3.98 -3.32 8.23
N HIS A 31 -5.25 -3.01 7.94
CA HIS A 31 -5.91 -1.80 8.40
C HIS A 31 -7.01 -2.13 9.40
N SER A 32 -6.94 -1.59 10.61
CA SER A 32 -8.00 -1.76 11.62
C SER A 32 -9.35 -1.25 11.15
N ALA A 33 -9.37 -0.15 10.37
CA ALA A 33 -10.58 0.38 9.74
C ALA A 33 -11.18 -0.55 8.67
N LEU A 34 -10.38 -1.46 8.10
CA LEU A 34 -10.81 -2.47 7.13
C LEU A 34 -11.03 -3.84 7.80
N GLY A 35 -11.14 -3.89 9.12
CA GLY A 35 -11.32 -5.16 9.84
C GLY A 35 -10.07 -6.05 9.86
N TYR A 36 -8.87 -5.44 9.80
CA TYR A 36 -7.59 -6.14 9.63
C TYR A 36 -7.44 -6.85 8.29
N CYS A 37 -8.03 -6.31 7.24
CA CYS A 37 -7.74 -6.67 5.86
C CYS A 37 -6.80 -5.65 5.20
N THR A 38 -6.16 -6.08 4.13
CA THR A 38 -5.40 -5.24 3.20
C THR A 38 -6.35 -4.51 2.23
N PRO A 39 -5.93 -3.38 1.64
CA PRO A 39 -6.71 -2.71 0.60
C PRO A 39 -7.05 -3.62 -0.59
N LEU A 40 -6.10 -4.44 -1.04
CA LEU A 40 -6.32 -5.38 -2.13
C LEU A 40 -7.37 -6.44 -1.79
N GLU A 41 -7.34 -7.01 -0.59
CA GLU A 41 -8.36 -7.98 -0.16
C GLU A 41 -9.76 -7.35 -0.20
N ILE A 42 -9.90 -6.12 0.28
CA ILE A 42 -11.17 -5.40 0.24
C ILE A 42 -11.64 -5.17 -1.20
N GLU A 43 -10.76 -4.75 -2.10
CA GLU A 43 -11.10 -4.57 -3.52
C GLU A 43 -11.56 -5.89 -4.17
N LEU A 44 -10.87 -7.00 -3.90
CA LEU A 44 -11.26 -8.32 -4.39
C LEU A 44 -12.61 -8.74 -3.81
N HIS A 45 -12.83 -8.52 -2.52
CA HIS A 45 -14.12 -8.79 -1.89
C HIS A 45 -15.25 -8.00 -2.56
N TYR A 46 -15.08 -6.71 -2.83
CA TYR A 46 -16.06 -5.91 -3.55
C TYR A 46 -16.27 -6.40 -4.98
N ARG A 47 -15.20 -6.73 -5.71
CA ARG A 47 -15.29 -7.14 -7.11
C ARG A 47 -15.98 -8.50 -7.30
N PHE A 48 -15.83 -9.43 -6.37
CA PHE A 48 -16.35 -10.79 -6.49
C PHE A 48 -17.62 -11.06 -5.69
N ASN A 49 -17.98 -10.19 -4.73
CA ASN A 49 -19.16 -10.39 -3.87
C ASN A 49 -20.23 -9.29 -4.02
N LEU A 50 -20.09 -8.36 -4.98
CA LEU A 50 -21.24 -7.57 -5.41
C LEU A 50 -22.22 -8.49 -6.18
N PRO A 51 -23.55 -8.37 -5.95
CA PRO A 51 -24.55 -9.10 -6.73
C PRO A 51 -24.52 -8.74 -8.22
#